data_AF-A0A962JLD4-F1
#
_entry.id   AF-A0A962JLD4-F1
#
_cell.length_a   1.000
_cell.length_b   1.000
_cell.length_c   1.000
_cell.angle_alpha   90.00
_cell.angle_beta   90.00
_cell.angle_gamma   90.00
#
_symmetry.space_group_name_H-M   'P 1'
#
loop_
_entity.id
_entity.type
_entity.pdbx_description
1 polymer ?
#
loop_
_entity_poly.entity_id
_entity_poly.type
_entity_poly.pdbx_seq_one_letter_code
_entity_poly.pdbx_strand_id
1 'polypeptide(L)'
;TWQALAQVRADAGNARHIWVFTSGGTITAIVQQLLALDPQQAFAINWNLVNTGVTKLLFSGERLSLSYLNSHGHLEQQHQAELITYR
;
A
#
# COMPACT_ATOMS: atom_id res chain seq x y z
N THR A 1 -1.51 -2.29 13.02
CA THR A 1 -1.47 -1.69 11.67
C THR A 1 -2.26 -0.40 11.56
N TRP A 2 -3.59 -0.41 11.78
CA TRP A 2 -4.41 0.80 11.61
C TRP A 2 -4.00 1.98 12.50
N GLN A 3 -3.78 1.72 13.80
CA GLN A 3 -3.27 2.72 14.73
C GLN A 3 -1.94 3.33 14.28
N ALA A 4 -1.03 2.51 13.75
CA ALA A 4 0.26 3.01 13.23
C ALA A 4 0.06 3.90 12.00
N LEU A 5 -0.87 3.58 11.10
CA LEU A 5 -1.20 4.44 9.96
C LEU A 5 -1.84 5.76 10.39
N ALA A 6 -2.71 5.74 11.40
CA ALA A 6 -3.28 6.94 11.99
C ALA A 6 -2.18 7.81 12.64
N GLN A 7 -1.24 7.21 13.35
CA GLN A 7 -0.09 7.90 13.94
C GLN A 7 0.78 8.58 12.87
N VAL A 8 1.13 7.86 11.79
CA VAL A 8 1.91 8.43 10.67
C VAL A 8 1.21 9.66 10.07
N ARG A 9 -0.13 9.66 10.00
CA ARG A 9 -0.91 10.81 9.50
C ARG A 9 -0.96 11.96 10.50
N ALA A 10 -1.06 11.66 11.80
CA ALA A 10 -1.03 12.68 12.85
C ALA A 10 0.35 13.38 12.90
N ASP A 11 1.42 12.62 12.71
CA ASP A 11 2.80 13.11 12.72
C ASP A 11 3.21 13.81 11.40
N ALA A 12 2.36 13.76 10.37
CA ALA A 12 2.66 14.31 9.06
C ALA A 12 2.85 15.84 9.05
N GLY A 13 2.29 16.55 10.03
CA GLY A 13 2.30 18.02 10.06
C GLY A 13 1.80 18.62 8.74
N ASN A 14 2.67 19.38 8.05
CA ASN A 14 2.37 20.00 6.75
C ASN A 14 2.82 19.15 5.54
N ALA A 15 3.26 17.91 5.74
CA ALA A 15 3.74 17.05 4.66
C ALA A 15 2.61 16.69 3.70
N ARG A 16 2.83 16.95 2.41
CA ARG A 16 1.89 16.57 1.32
C ARG A 16 2.09 15.14 0.83
N HIS A 17 3.29 14.59 1.03
CA HIS A 17 3.67 13.26 0.60
C HIS A 17 4.46 12.56 1.71
N ILE A 18 4.09 11.33 2.03
CA ILE A 18 4.72 10.50 3.05
C ILE A 18 5.04 9.16 2.39
N TRP A 19 6.30 8.74 2.47
CA TRP A 19 6.73 7.42 2.02
C TRP A 19 6.84 6.48 3.20
N VAL A 20 6.19 5.32 3.10
CA VAL A 20 6.22 4.27 4.14
C VAL A 20 6.72 2.99 3.50
N PHE A 21 7.82 2.46 4.03
CA PHE A 21 8.38 1.18 3.61
C PHE A 21 7.87 0.09 4.54
N THR A 22 7.17 -0.90 3.99
CA THR A 22 6.54 -1.94 4.79
C THR A 22 6.32 -3.21 3.98
N SER A 23 5.81 -4.26 4.64
CA SER A 23 5.57 -5.57 4.03
C SER A 23 4.23 -5.62 3.28
N GLY A 24 4.10 -6.59 2.37
CA GLY A 24 2.82 -6.88 1.69
C GLY A 24 1.68 -7.18 2.68
N GLY A 25 1.95 -7.88 3.79
CA GLY A 25 0.93 -8.16 4.81
C GLY A 25 0.37 -6.90 5.46
N THR A 26 1.24 -5.93 5.74
CA THR A 26 0.84 -4.62 6.29
C THR A 26 0.01 -3.84 5.28
N ILE A 27 0.43 -3.82 4.01
CA ILE A 27 -0.31 -3.18 2.91
C ILE A 27 -1.70 -3.79 2.77
N THR A 28 -1.79 -5.13 2.69
CA THR A 28 -3.06 -5.85 2.59
C THR A 28 -3.96 -5.57 3.77
N ALA A 29 -3.44 -5.55 5.01
CA ALA A 29 -4.26 -5.26 6.19
C ALA A 29 -4.85 -3.84 6.16
N ILE A 30 -4.15 -2.86 5.59
CA ILE A 30 -4.68 -1.51 5.38
C ILE A 30 -5.76 -1.51 4.29
N VAL A 31 -5.49 -2.15 3.15
CA VAL A 31 -6.43 -2.24 2.02
C VAL A 31 -7.72 -2.97 2.41
N GLN A 32 -7.60 -4.04 3.19
CA GLN A 32 -8.72 -4.80 3.72
C GLN A 32 -9.68 -3.89 4.48
N GLN A 33 -9.16 -3.06 5.39
CA GLN A 33 -9.98 -2.13 6.16
C GLN A 33 -10.56 -1.01 5.29
N LEU A 34 -9.77 -0.46 4.37
CA LEU A 34 -10.21 0.64 3.49
C LEU A 34 -11.32 0.23 2.51
N LEU A 35 -11.29 -1.00 2.03
CA LEU A 35 -12.24 -1.51 1.03
C LEU A 35 -13.29 -2.46 1.64
N ALA A 36 -13.32 -2.60 2.97
CA ALA A 36 -14.20 -3.51 3.70
C ALA A 36 -14.17 -4.95 3.17
N LEU A 37 -12.96 -5.46 2.88
CA LEU A 37 -12.78 -6.80 2.33
C LEU A 37 -12.88 -7.86 3.42
N ASP A 38 -13.42 -9.02 3.06
CA ASP A 38 -13.35 -10.20 3.90
C ASP A 38 -11.90 -10.76 3.96
N PRO A 39 -11.58 -11.64 4.93
CA PRO A 39 -10.24 -12.21 5.05
C PRO A 39 -9.77 -12.97 3.81
N GLN A 40 -10.66 -13.68 3.10
CA GLN A 40 -10.30 -14.48 1.93
C GLN A 40 -9.88 -13.57 0.77
N GLN A 41 -10.63 -12.49 0.54
CA GLN A 41 -10.29 -11.45 -0.43
C GLN A 41 -8.95 -10.78 -0.08
N ALA A 42 -8.72 -10.49 1.19
CA ALA A 42 -7.44 -9.93 1.64
C ALA A 42 -6.27 -10.89 1.38
N PHE A 43 -6.41 -12.17 1.70
CA PHE A 43 -5.37 -13.18 1.39
C PHE A 43 -5.11 -13.29 -0.11
N ALA A 44 -6.15 -13.34 -0.93
CA ALA A 44 -6.02 -13.38 -2.39
C ALA A 44 -5.25 -12.16 -2.93
N ILE A 45 -5.54 -10.96 -2.41
CA ILE A 45 -4.77 -9.75 -2.74
C ILE A 45 -3.31 -9.90 -2.33
N ASN A 46 -3.04 -10.36 -1.10
CA ASN A 46 -1.66 -10.49 -0.60
C ASN A 46 -0.79 -11.39 -1.47
N TRP A 47 -1.38 -12.49 -1.95
CA TRP A 47 -0.70 -13.45 -2.82
C TRP A 47 -0.29 -12.86 -4.17
N ASN A 48 -1.05 -11.88 -4.67
CA ASN A 48 -0.78 -11.22 -5.94
C ASN A 48 0.17 -10.02 -5.83
N LEU A 49 0.61 -9.65 -4.61
CA LEU A 49 1.54 -8.54 -4.45
C LEU A 49 2.96 -8.93 -4.88
N VAL A 50 3.56 -8.13 -5.75
CA VAL A 50 4.98 -8.22 -6.09
C VAL A 50 5.84 -7.50 -5.07
N ASN A 51 7.11 -7.90 -4.97
CA ASN A 51 8.12 -7.08 -4.28
C ASN A 51 8.25 -5.71 -4.96
N THR A 52 8.76 -4.73 -4.20
CA THR A 52 9.02 -3.34 -4.64
C THR A 52 7.84 -2.59 -5.27
N GLY A 53 6.64 -3.17 -5.33
CA GLY A 53 5.45 -2.47 -5.80
C GLY A 53 4.99 -1.36 -4.85
N VAL A 54 4.52 -0.27 -5.43
CA VAL A 54 4.09 0.94 -4.71
C VAL A 54 2.57 0.92 -4.52
N THR A 55 2.12 1.20 -3.30
CA THR A 55 0.70 1.41 -2.98
C THR A 55 0.50 2.86 -2.58
N LYS A 56 -0.48 3.54 -3.19
CA LYS A 56 -0.76 4.94 -2.91
C LYS A 56 -2.11 5.10 -2.24
N LEU A 57 -2.08 5.75 -1.09
CA LEU A 57 -3.27 6.23 -0.40
C LEU A 57 -3.37 7.75 -0.55
N LEU A 58 -4.59 8.25 -0.65
CA LEU A 58 -4.88 9.69 -0.57
C LEU A 58 -5.42 9.97 0.81
N PHE A 59 -4.92 11.02 1.46
CA PHE A 59 -5.40 11.43 2.77
C PHE A 59 -5.73 12.92 2.79
N SER A 60 -6.78 13.30 3.53
CA SER A 60 -7.17 14.69 3.74
C SER A 60 -8.01 14.80 5.02
N GLY A 61 -7.47 15.46 6.04
CA GLY A 61 -8.05 15.42 7.38
C GLY A 61 -8.21 13.97 7.83
N GLU A 62 -9.44 13.58 8.20
CA GLU A 62 -9.78 12.21 8.59
C GLU A 62 -9.99 11.25 7.41
N ARG A 63 -10.19 11.76 6.20
CA ARG A 63 -10.47 10.92 5.02
C ARG A 63 -9.20 10.20 4.56
N LEU A 64 -9.35 8.93 4.22
CA LEU A 64 -8.31 8.08 3.66
C LEU A 64 -8.95 7.22 2.56
N SER A 65 -8.33 7.14 1.39
CA SER A 65 -8.78 6.29 0.29
C SER A 65 -7.61 5.65 -0.45
N LEU A 66 -7.87 4.50 -1.09
CA LEU A 66 -6.90 3.86 -1.97
C LEU A 66 -6.92 4.51 -3.36
N SER A 67 -5.75 4.92 -3.86
CA SER A 67 -5.59 5.40 -5.24
C SER A 67 -5.16 4.27 -6.16
N TYR A 68 -4.11 3.54 -5.81
CA TYR A 68 -3.68 2.33 -6.53
C TYR A 68 -2.95 1.38 -5.58
N LEU A 69 -2.99 0.10 -5.92
CA LEU A 69 -2.37 -0.98 -5.17
C LEU A 69 -1.23 -1.59 -5.97
N ASN A 70 -0.06 -1.71 -5.34
CA ASN A 70 1.08 -2.50 -5.81
C ASN A 70 1.52 -2.24 -7.26
N SER A 71 1.49 -0.98 -7.67
CA SER A 71 2.01 -0.55 -8.97
C SER A 71 3.52 -0.74 -9.01
N HIS A 72 3.99 -1.50 -9.99
CA HIS A 72 5.40 -1.77 -10.27
C HIS A 72 5.83 -1.18 -11.63
N GLY A 73 5.04 -0.25 -12.18
CA GLY A 73 5.32 0.36 -13.48
C GLY A 73 6.67 1.11 -13.53
N HIS A 74 7.22 1.53 -12.38
CA HIS A 74 8.55 2.11 -12.31
C HIS A 74 9.66 1.10 -12.69
N LEU A 75 9.49 -0.19 -12.37
CA LEU A 75 10.42 -1.24 -12.78
C LEU A 75 10.25 -1.61 -14.25
N GLU A 76 9.01 -1.68 -14.73
CA GLU A 76 8.69 -1.95 -16.14
C GLU A 76 9.29 -0.85 -17.04
N GLN A 77 9.14 0.43 -16.65
CA GLN A 77 9.70 1.57 -17.37
C GLN A 77 11.22 1.61 -17.38
N GLN A 78 11.87 1.03 -16.35
CA GLN A 78 13.34 0.92 -16.29
C GLN A 78 13.87 -0.34 -16.96
N HIS A 79 13.01 -1.14 -17.60
CA HIS A 79 13.36 -2.44 -18.20
C HIS A 79 14.00 -3.43 -17.21
N GLN A 80 13.61 -3.35 -15.93
CA GLN A 80 14.13 -4.20 -14.84
C GLN A 80 13.09 -5.26 -14.42
N ALA A 81 12.50 -5.94 -15.41
CA ALA A 81 11.45 -6.93 -15.16
C ALA A 81 11.96 -8.13 -14.34
N GLU A 82 13.25 -8.42 -14.39
CA GLU A 82 13.93 -9.45 -13.60
C GLU A 82 13.89 -9.20 -12.09
N LEU A 83 13.63 -7.96 -11.67
CA LEU A 83 13.50 -7.61 -10.24
C LEU A 83 12.08 -7.84 -9.72
N ILE A 84 11.12 -8.22 -10.56
CA ILE A 84 9.74 -8.48 -10.19
C ILE A 84 9.59 -9.95 -9.81
N THR A 85 9.26 -10.20 -8.55
CA THR A 85 9.08 -11.52 -7.95
C THR A 85 7.73 -11.59 -7.25
N TYR A 86 7.11 -12.76 -7.37
CA TYR A 86 5.82 -13.10 -6.76
C TYR A 86 6.07 -14.06 -5.59
N ARG A 87 5.08 -14.16 -4.70
CA ARG A 87 5.06 -15.15 -3.61
C ARG A 87 4.19 -16.35 -3.94
#